data_AF-A0A0G0DAX9-F1
#
_entry.id   AF-A0A0G0DAX9-F1
#
_cell.length_a   1.000
_cell.length_b   1.000
_cell.length_c   1.000
_cell.angle_alpha   90.00
_cell.angle_beta   90.00
_cell.angle_gamma   90.00
#
_symmetry.space_group_name_H-M   'P 1'
#
loop_
_entity.id
_entity.type
_entity.pdbx_description
1 polymer ?
#
loop_
_entity_poly.entity_id
_entity_poly.type
_entity_poly.pdbx_seq_one_letter_code
_entity_poly.pdbx_strand_id
1 'polypeptide(L)'
;DILTLGAMKAFALGRRAKWKDYVDLYFIFQKYSFQELIDKTNLIFKSEFNEKLFRTQLGYFEDIDHSEEIKYMTGFEKKDEEIKLFLEKISLS
;
A
#
# COMPACT_ATOMS: atom_id res chain seq x y z
N ASP A 1 -7.59 -10.35 10.21
CA ASP A 1 -6.38 -10.95 9.60
C ASP A 1 -5.56 -9.87 8.88
N ILE A 2 -4.28 -10.13 8.59
CA ILE A 2 -3.36 -9.13 7.99
C ILE A 2 -3.81 -8.73 6.58
N LEU A 3 -4.33 -9.67 5.79
CA LEU A 3 -4.76 -9.41 4.42
C LEU A 3 -6.00 -8.49 4.38
N THR A 4 -6.92 -8.63 5.33
CA THR A 4 -8.05 -7.70 5.53
C THR A 4 -7.57 -6.30 5.90
N LEU A 5 -6.55 -6.18 6.77
CA LEU A 5 -5.94 -4.88 7.08
C LEU A 5 -5.36 -4.25 5.80
N GLY A 6 -4.67 -5.04 4.98
CA GLY A 6 -4.17 -4.61 3.69
C GLY A 6 -5.25 -4.14 2.75
N ALA A 7 -6.36 -4.87 2.66
CA ALA A 7 -7.48 -4.47 1.83
C ALA A 7 -8.07 -3.11 2.27
N MET A 8 -8.19 -2.88 3.58
CA MET A 8 -8.63 -1.58 4.10
C MET A 8 -7.63 -0.46 3.76
N LYS A 9 -6.32 -0.76 3.78
CA LYS A 9 -5.25 0.19 3.39
C LYS A 9 -5.28 0.50 1.90
N ALA A 10 -5.40 -0.51 1.05
CA ALA A 10 -5.52 -0.36 -0.39
C ALA A 10 -6.75 0.50 -0.76
N PHE A 11 -7.87 0.25 -0.12
CA PHE A 11 -9.09 1.04 -0.30
C PHE A 11 -8.93 2.48 0.22
N ALA A 12 -8.25 2.69 1.35
CA ALA A 12 -8.01 4.02 1.91
C ALA A 12 -7.03 4.85 1.05
N LEU A 13 -6.04 4.22 0.43
CA LEU A 13 -5.07 4.87 -0.47
C LEU A 13 -5.77 5.63 -1.60
N GLY A 14 -6.89 5.08 -2.08
CA GLY A 14 -7.80 5.70 -3.04
C GLY A 14 -8.33 7.09 -2.66
N ARG A 15 -8.32 7.40 -1.36
CA ARG A 15 -8.98 8.58 -0.78
C ARG A 15 -8.02 9.48 -0.01
N ARG A 16 -6.89 8.94 0.47
CA ARG A 16 -5.85 9.67 1.19
C ARG A 16 -4.48 9.09 0.83
N ALA A 17 -3.57 9.94 0.39
CA ALA A 17 -2.18 9.58 0.14
C ALA A 17 -1.33 9.95 1.35
N LYS A 18 -1.30 9.07 2.37
CA LYS A 18 -0.43 9.25 3.55
C LYS A 18 0.75 8.29 3.47
N TRP A 19 1.95 8.77 3.78
CA TRP A 19 3.16 7.95 3.68
C TRP A 19 3.07 6.63 4.46
N LYS A 20 2.47 6.65 5.66
CA LYS A 20 2.27 5.43 6.46
C LYS A 20 1.46 4.33 5.76
N ASP A 21 0.48 4.71 4.92
CA ASP A 21 -0.34 3.72 4.22
C ASP A 21 0.49 3.01 3.14
N TYR A 22 1.47 3.69 2.52
CA TYR A 22 2.47 3.07 1.64
C TYR A 22 3.42 2.14 2.41
N VAL A 23 3.93 2.59 3.56
CA VAL A 23 4.80 1.77 4.42
C VAL A 23 4.08 0.49 4.87
N ASP A 24 2.83 0.59 5.28
CA ASP A 24 2.02 -0.57 5.67
C ASP A 24 1.85 -1.54 4.48
N LEU A 25 1.54 -1.02 3.28
CA LEU A 25 1.42 -1.84 2.07
C LEU A 25 2.73 -2.55 1.72
N TYR A 26 3.88 -1.89 1.90
CA TYR A 26 5.20 -2.52 1.71
C TYR A 26 5.36 -3.77 2.57
N PHE A 27 5.08 -3.70 3.87
CA PHE A 27 5.19 -4.86 4.76
C PHE A 27 4.15 -5.94 4.47
N ILE A 28 2.98 -5.57 3.94
CA ILE A 28 1.94 -6.52 3.53
C ILE A 28 2.39 -7.28 2.28
N PHE A 29 2.96 -6.58 1.29
CA PHE A 29 3.46 -7.20 0.06
C PHE A 29 4.72 -8.05 0.25
N GLN A 30 5.40 -7.95 1.39
CA GLN A 30 6.43 -8.91 1.77
C GLN A 30 5.87 -10.29 2.14
N LYS A 31 4.58 -10.38 2.45
CA LYS A 31 3.92 -11.61 2.92
C LYS A 31 2.85 -12.13 1.96
N TYR A 32 2.25 -11.24 1.17
CA TYR A 32 1.16 -11.55 0.26
C TYR A 32 1.44 -10.96 -1.12
N SER A 33 1.02 -11.67 -2.15
CA SER A 33 1.08 -11.18 -3.52
C SER A 33 0.11 -10.02 -3.74
N PHE A 34 0.36 -9.25 -4.81
CA PHE A 34 -0.56 -8.22 -5.26
C PHE A 34 -1.96 -8.80 -5.51
N GLN A 35 -2.05 -9.93 -6.22
CA GLN A 35 -3.32 -10.56 -6.56
C GLN A 35 -4.11 -10.97 -5.31
N GLU A 36 -3.47 -11.57 -4.30
CA GLU A 36 -4.15 -11.93 -3.04
C GLU A 36 -4.77 -10.71 -2.35
N LEU A 37 -4.05 -9.57 -2.36
CA LEU A 37 -4.55 -8.33 -1.80
C LEU A 37 -5.74 -7.79 -2.61
N ILE A 38 -5.65 -7.79 -3.94
CA ILE A 38 -6.71 -7.33 -4.83
C ILE A 38 -7.96 -8.18 -4.67
N ASP A 39 -7.83 -9.51 -4.67
CA ASP A 39 -8.95 -10.43 -4.49
C ASP A 39 -9.65 -10.19 -3.15
N LYS A 40 -8.87 -9.99 -2.08
CA LYS A 40 -9.42 -9.67 -0.76
C LYS A 40 -10.11 -8.30 -0.75
N THR A 41 -9.55 -7.31 -1.42
CA THR A 41 -10.09 -5.95 -1.47
C THR A 41 -11.40 -5.92 -2.26
N ASN A 42 -11.43 -6.60 -3.42
CA ASN A 42 -12.64 -6.80 -4.21
C ASN A 42 -13.72 -7.58 -3.44
N LEU A 43 -13.33 -8.58 -2.64
CA LEU A 43 -14.30 -9.30 -1.80
C LEU A 43 -14.98 -8.39 -0.77
N ILE A 44 -14.23 -7.46 -0.15
CA ILE A 44 -14.74 -6.58 0.91
C ILE A 44 -15.51 -5.38 0.32
N PHE A 45 -14.93 -4.71 -0.67
CA PHE A 45 -15.43 -3.42 -1.18
C PHE A 45 -16.14 -3.52 -2.53
N LYS A 46 -16.02 -4.66 -3.22
CA LYS A 46 -16.72 -4.95 -4.48
C LYS A 46 -16.52 -3.83 -5.50
N SER A 47 -17.60 -3.26 -6.02
CA SER A 47 -17.60 -2.20 -7.03
C SER A 47 -17.02 -0.86 -6.55
N GLU A 48 -16.85 -0.68 -5.24
CA GLU A 48 -16.28 0.56 -4.68
C GLU A 48 -14.76 0.61 -4.82
N PHE A 49 -14.11 -0.53 -5.10
CA PHE A 49 -12.66 -0.60 -5.29
C PHE A 49 -12.31 -0.61 -6.78
N ASN A 50 -11.34 0.23 -7.16
CA ASN A 50 -10.84 0.30 -8.51
C ASN A 50 -9.36 -0.09 -8.52
N GLU A 51 -9.09 -1.32 -8.95
CA GLU A 51 -7.73 -1.87 -9.02
C GLU A 51 -6.81 -1.02 -9.91
N LYS A 52 -7.30 -0.53 -11.05
CA LYS A 52 -6.48 0.30 -11.97
C LYS A 52 -6.02 1.58 -11.29
N LEU A 53 -6.95 2.25 -10.59
CA LEU A 53 -6.65 3.45 -9.83
C LEU A 53 -5.63 3.16 -8.71
N PHE A 54 -5.86 2.08 -7.96
CA PHE A 54 -4.95 1.67 -6.89
C PHE A 54 -3.54 1.38 -7.40
N ARG A 55 -3.41 0.69 -8.54
CA ARG A 55 -2.12 0.42 -9.19
C ARG A 55 -1.39 1.71 -9.55
N THR A 56 -2.09 2.69 -10.14
CA THR A 56 -1.49 4.00 -10.45
C THR A 56 -1.05 4.73 -9.19
N GLN A 57 -1.86 4.71 -8.13
CA GLN A 57 -1.52 5.36 -6.87
C GLN A 57 -0.34 4.71 -6.16
N LEU A 58 -0.16 3.39 -6.31
CA LEU A 58 0.94 2.64 -5.71
C LEU A 58 2.30 3.02 -6.29
N GLY A 59 2.34 3.42 -7.55
CA GLY A 59 3.55 3.90 -8.24
C GLY A 59 3.72 5.42 -8.27
N TYR A 60 2.77 6.19 -7.69
CA TYR A 60 2.81 7.66 -7.70
C TYR A 60 3.10 8.20 -6.30
N PHE A 61 4.20 8.96 -6.17
CA PHE A 61 4.70 9.43 -4.87
C PHE A 61 4.84 10.95 -4.74
N GLU A 62 4.48 11.74 -5.76
CA GLU A 62 4.74 13.19 -5.77
C GLU A 62 3.83 13.95 -4.78
N ASP A 63 2.58 13.52 -4.60
CA ASP A 63 1.58 14.20 -3.75
C ASP A 63 1.32 13.46 -2.41
N ILE A 64 2.34 12.85 -1.83
CA ILE A 64 2.21 12.12 -0.55
C ILE A 64 2.38 13.07 0.64
N ASP A 65 1.45 12.97 1.58
CA ASP A 65 1.56 13.63 2.87
C ASP A 65 2.56 12.89 3.78
N HIS A 66 3.68 13.56 4.06
CA HIS A 66 4.76 13.13 4.96
C HIS A 66 4.69 13.80 6.35
N SER A 67 3.60 14.49 6.69
CA SER A 67 3.45 15.18 7.98
C SER A 67 3.51 14.27 9.20
N GLU A 68 3.20 12.97 9.03
CA GLU A 68 3.29 11.96 10.07
C GLU A 68 4.62 11.20 9.96
N GLU A 69 5.48 11.34 10.98
CA GLU A 69 6.70 10.54 11.10
C GLU A 69 6.38 9.05 11.33
N ILE A 70 7.12 8.18 10.64
CA ILE A 70 6.97 6.74 10.78
C ILE A 70 7.78 6.26 11.98
N LYS A 71 7.08 5.72 12.99
CA LYS A 71 7.69 5.07 14.14
C LYS A 71 7.85 3.58 13.86
N TYR A 72 9.04 3.19 13.45
CA TYR A 72 9.39 1.79 13.26
C TYR A 72 9.62 1.08 14.59
N MET A 73 9.32 -0.21 14.62
CA MET A 73 9.84 -1.09 15.68
C MET A 73 11.33 -1.32 15.44
N THR A 74 12.10 -1.51 16.51
CA THR A 74 13.53 -1.76 16.44
C THR A 74 13.85 -2.90 15.47
N GLY A 75 14.72 -2.65 14.49
CA GLY A 75 15.12 -3.61 13.46
C GLY A 75 14.23 -3.67 12.21
N PHE A 76 13.15 -2.89 12.15
CA PHE A 76 12.28 -2.76 10.97
C PHE A 76 12.45 -1.43 10.24
N GLU A 77 13.47 -0.66 10.59
CA GLU A 77 13.79 0.62 9.96
C GLU A 77 14.08 0.42 8.48
N LYS A 78 13.42 1.22 7.66
CA LYS A 78 13.55 1.18 6.20
C LYS A 78 13.74 2.58 5.66
N LYS A 79 14.58 2.67 4.61
CA LYS A 79 14.75 3.92 3.87
C LYS A 79 13.53 4.11 2.97
N ASP A 80 13.02 5.33 2.91
CA ASP A 80 11.86 5.65 2.09
C ASP A 80 12.09 5.30 0.60
N GLU A 81 13.30 5.48 0.10
CA GLU A 81 13.70 5.10 -1.26
C GLU A 81 13.55 3.58 -1.52
N GLU A 82 13.89 2.74 -0.55
CA GLU A 82 13.75 1.27 -0.67
C GLU A 82 12.27 0.89 -0.81
N ILE A 83 11.42 1.55 0.00
CA ILE A 83 9.97 1.34 0.00
C ILE A 83 9.38 1.79 -1.34
N LYS A 84 9.72 3.00 -1.81
CA LYS A 84 9.23 3.55 -3.09
C LYS A 84 9.58 2.64 -4.25
N LEU A 85 10.85 2.24 -4.40
CA LEU A 85 11.29 1.35 -5.47
C LEU A 85 10.62 -0.02 -5.43
N PHE A 86 10.34 -0.55 -4.23
CA PHE A 86 9.63 -1.81 -4.09
C PHE A 86 8.17 -1.68 -4.54
N LEU A 87 7.46 -0.67 -4.07
CA LEU A 87 6.04 -0.44 -4.41
C LEU A 87 5.85 -0.10 -5.89
N GLU A 88 6.79 0.66 -6.48
CA GLU A 88 6.82 0.93 -7.92
C GLU A 88 6.92 -0.37 -8.72
N LYS A 89 7.79 -1.31 -8.32
CA LYS A 89 7.88 -2.61 -8.99
C LYS A 89 6.60 -3.43 -8.88
N ILE A 90 5.94 -3.42 -7.71
CA ILE A 90 4.65 -4.08 -7.53
C ILE A 90 3.57 -3.43 -8.41
N SER A 91 3.62 -2.11 -8.60
CA SER A 91 2.69 -1.41 -9.49
C SER A 91 2.82 -1.83 -10.96
N LEU A 92 3.98 -2.38 -11.35
CA LEU A 92 4.29 -2.82 -12.72
C LEU A 92 4.10 -4.32 -12.96
N SER A 93 3.90 -5.13 -11.90
CA SER A 93 3.71 -6.59 -11.99
C SER A 93 2.26 -6.98 -12.26
#